data_AF-A0A321L5X8-F1
#
_entry.id   AF-A0A321L5X8-F1
#
_cell.length_a   1.000
_cell.length_b   1.000
_cell.length_c   1.000
_cell.angle_alpha   90.00
_cell.angle_beta   90.00
_cell.angle_gamma   90.00
#
_symmetry.space_group_name_H-M   'P 1'
#
loop_
_entity.id
_entity.type
_entity.pdbx_description
1 polymer ?
#
loop_
_entity_poly.entity_id
_entity_poly.type
_entity_poly.pdbx_seq_one_letter_code
_entity_poly.pdbx_strand_id
1 'polypeptide(L)'
;MAKLLVREVAEREGIRNALALATKAGIPYASVHRLWLGTAKMIGLDTIERLCRALSVRPGQLFELESELSLPAAGSKAKAAQRRRKR
;
A
#
# COMPACT_ATOMS: atom_id res chain seq x y z
N MET A 1 5.75 16.18 1.78
CA MET A 1 5.23 15.52 3.01
C MET A 1 4.99 14.04 2.73
N ALA A 2 5.11 13.15 3.72
CA ALA A 2 4.78 11.73 3.52
C ALA A 2 3.26 11.51 3.67
N LYS A 3 2.61 10.92 2.66
CA LYS A 3 1.19 10.55 2.65
C LYS A 3 1.05 9.03 2.54
N LEU A 4 0.03 8.50 3.20
CA LEU A 4 -0.33 7.08 3.19
C LEU A 4 -1.42 6.84 2.14
N LEU A 5 -1.11 6.06 1.10
CA LEU A 5 -2.01 5.74 -0.01
C LEU A 5 -2.79 4.44 0.20
N VAL A 6 -3.22 4.17 1.44
CA VAL A 6 -3.88 2.90 1.77
C VAL A 6 -5.17 2.71 0.96
N ARG A 7 -5.93 3.79 0.77
CA ARG A 7 -7.15 3.78 -0.03
C ARG A 7 -6.90 3.43 -1.50
N GLU A 8 -5.96 4.11 -2.16
CA GLU A 8 -5.71 3.88 -3.59
C GLU A 8 -5.17 2.48 -3.85
N VAL A 9 -4.27 2.00 -2.99
CA VAL A 9 -3.72 0.65 -3.10
C VAL A 9 -4.81 -0.39 -2.85
N ALA A 10 -5.68 -0.17 -1.87
CA ALA A 10 -6.82 -1.03 -1.61
C ALA A 10 -7.80 -1.07 -2.79
N GLU A 11 -8.13 0.09 -3.37
CA GLU A 11 -9.02 0.20 -4.52
C GLU A 11 -8.43 -0.52 -5.75
N ARG A 12 -7.12 -0.42 -6.00
CA ARG A 12 -6.41 -1.16 -7.06
C ARG A 12 -6.48 -2.68 -6.87
N GLU A 13 -6.42 -3.14 -5.63
CA GLU A 13 -6.58 -4.56 -5.25
C GLU A 13 -8.05 -5.00 -5.16
N GLY A 14 -8.99 -4.14 -5.56
CA GLY A 14 -10.43 -4.43 -5.62
C GLY A 14 -11.18 -4.28 -4.29
N ILE A 15 -10.53 -3.75 -3.25
CA ILE A 15 -11.14 -3.50 -1.95
C ILE A 15 -11.68 -2.07 -1.93
N ARG A 16 -13.00 -1.93 -2.03
CA ARG A 16 -13.68 -0.63 -2.09
C ARG A 16 -14.10 -0.06 -0.73
N ASN A 17 -13.91 -0.83 0.35
CA ASN A 17 -14.43 -0.47 1.67
C ASN A 17 -13.38 -0.70 2.77
N ALA A 18 -13.23 0.28 3.66
CA ALA A 18 -12.39 0.20 4.85
C ALA A 18 -12.78 -0.97 5.76
N LEU A 19 -14.07 -1.31 5.85
CA LEU A 19 -14.50 -2.48 6.63
C LEU A 19 -13.96 -3.78 6.02
N ALA A 20 -14.08 -3.92 4.70
CA ALA A 20 -13.56 -5.10 3.99
C ALA A 20 -12.04 -5.22 4.15
N LEU A 21 -11.33 -4.09 4.14
CA LEU A 21 -9.89 -4.06 4.43
C LEU A 21 -9.59 -4.52 5.86
N ALA A 22 -10.34 -4.02 6.85
CA ALA A 22 -10.17 -4.38 8.25
C ALA A 22 -10.40 -5.88 8.50
N THR A 23 -11.46 -6.43 7.91
CA THR A 23 -11.75 -7.87 7.98
C THR A 23 -10.66 -8.69 7.31
N LYS A 24 -10.21 -8.29 6.12
CA LYS A 24 -9.18 -9.04 5.36
C LYS A 24 -7.81 -8.97 6.02
N ALA A 25 -7.46 -7.84 6.62
CA ALA A 25 -6.17 -7.63 7.29
C ALA A 25 -6.16 -8.09 8.75
N GLY A 26 -7.33 -8.32 9.36
CA GLY A 26 -7.45 -8.66 10.78
C GLY A 26 -6.94 -7.53 11.68
N ILE A 27 -7.30 -6.29 11.34
CA ILE A 27 -6.90 -5.06 12.05
C ILE A 27 -8.17 -4.37 12.56
N PRO A 28 -8.13 -3.72 13.74
CA PRO A 28 -9.26 -2.95 14.23
C PRO A 28 -9.75 -1.90 13.21
N TYR A 29 -11.06 -1.83 13.02
CA TYR A 29 -11.71 -0.91 12.08
C TYR A 29 -11.31 0.55 12.33
N ALA A 30 -11.22 0.98 13.59
CA ALA A 30 -10.84 2.35 13.94
C ALA A 30 -9.44 2.73 13.41
N SER A 31 -8.48 1.81 13.46
CA SER A 31 -7.13 2.00 12.93
C SER A 31 -7.15 2.06 11.41
N VAL A 32 -7.87 1.14 10.77
CA VAL A 32 -8.03 1.12 9.31
C VAL A 32 -8.73 2.37 8.80
N HIS A 33 -9.75 2.86 9.51
CA HIS A 33 -10.48 4.08 9.14
C HIS A 33 -9.57 5.31 9.16
N ARG A 34 -8.69 5.44 10.18
CA ARG A 34 -7.69 6.52 10.22
C ARG A 34 -6.67 6.42 9.09
N LEU A 35 -6.26 5.20 8.76
CA LEU A 35 -5.35 4.93 7.64
C LEU A 35 -6.01 5.23 6.28
N TRP A 36 -7.29 4.88 6.13
CA TRP A 36 -8.09 5.13 4.94
C TRP A 36 -8.31 6.62 4.68
N LEU A 37 -8.54 7.39 5.74
CA LEU A 37 -8.69 8.85 5.68
C LEU A 37 -7.35 9.59 5.56
N GLY A 38 -6.21 8.89 5.66
CA GLY A 38 -4.88 9.53 5.64
C GLY A 38 -4.59 10.39 6.87
N THR A 39 -5.34 10.26 7.96
CA THR A 39 -5.16 11.04 9.21
C THR A 39 -4.18 10.39 10.18
N ALA A 40 -3.75 9.16 9.90
CA ALA A 40 -2.76 8.45 10.70
C ALA A 40 -1.35 9.05 10.50
N LYS A 41 -0.76 9.57 11.58
CA LYS A 41 0.64 10.05 11.61
C LYS A 41 1.66 8.96 11.94
N MET A 42 1.20 7.82 12.46
CA MET A 42 2.02 6.71 12.90
C MET A 42 1.30 5.40 12.61
N ILE A 43 2.05 4.40 12.16
CA ILE A 43 1.57 3.03 11.96
C ILE A 43 2.62 2.05 12.49
N GLY A 44 2.18 1.05 13.23
CA GLY A 44 3.07 -0.01 13.72
C GLY A 44 3.52 -0.93 12.59
N LEU A 45 4.72 -1.52 12.72
CA LEU A 45 5.27 -2.46 11.74
C LEU A 45 4.38 -3.69 11.56
N ASP A 46 3.82 -4.23 12.66
CA ASP A 46 2.89 -5.37 12.60
C ASP A 46 1.64 -5.06 11.77
N THR A 47 1.13 -3.84 11.88
CA THR A 47 -0.04 -3.36 11.13
C THR A 47 0.29 -3.21 9.65
N ILE A 48 1.47 -2.68 9.31
CA ILE A 48 1.97 -2.62 7.93
C ILE A 48 2.07 -4.04 7.38
N GLU A 49 2.68 -4.97 8.10
CA GLU A 49 2.88 -6.33 7.63
C GLU A 49 1.55 -7.04 7.34
N ARG A 50 0.57 -6.90 8.24
CA ARG A 50 -0.79 -7.44 8.04
C ARG A 50 -1.48 -6.82 6.82
N LEU A 51 -1.38 -5.51 6.62
CA LEU A 51 -1.91 -4.83 5.44
C LEU A 51 -1.23 -5.31 4.16
N CYS A 52 0.10 -5.35 4.15
CA CYS A 52 0.89 -5.83 3.01
C CYS A 52 0.54 -7.27 2.64
N ARG A 53 0.36 -8.16 3.61
CA ARG A 53 -0.07 -9.55 3.37
C ARG A 53 -1.50 -9.61 2.83
N ALA A 54 -2.43 -8.85 3.39
CA ALA A 54 -3.82 -8.84 2.96
C ALA A 54 -4.04 -8.24 1.56
N LEU A 55 -3.23 -7.26 1.21
CA LEU A 55 -3.24 -6.57 -0.09
C LEU A 55 -2.26 -7.19 -1.10
N SER A 56 -1.39 -8.12 -0.66
CA SER A 56 -0.29 -8.65 -1.49
C SER A 56 0.62 -7.58 -2.10
N VAL A 57 0.82 -6.48 -1.35
CA VAL A 57 1.63 -5.33 -1.77
C VAL A 57 2.89 -5.18 -0.92
N ARG A 58 3.85 -4.42 -1.44
CA ARG A 58 5.07 -4.07 -0.68
C ARG A 58 4.82 -2.82 0.16
N PRO A 59 5.47 -2.70 1.33
CA PRO A 59 5.30 -1.53 2.19
C PRO A 59 5.64 -0.22 1.47
N GLY A 60 6.67 -0.21 0.61
CA GLY A 60 7.04 0.97 -0.18
C GLY A 60 6.00 1.43 -1.21
N GLN A 61 4.95 0.64 -1.47
CA GLN A 61 3.82 1.06 -2.31
C GLN A 61 2.70 1.74 -1.51
N LEU A 62 2.70 1.61 -0.18
CA LEU A 62 1.71 2.23 0.70
C LEU A 62 2.09 3.65 1.10
N PHE A 63 3.38 3.99 1.00
CA PHE A 63 3.92 5.31 1.36
C PHE A 63 4.27 6.08 0.10
N GLU A 64 3.77 7.30 0.01
CA GLU A 64 4.23 8.26 -0.98
C GLU A 64 4.91 9.42 -0.24
N LEU A 65 6.19 9.62 -0.53
CA LEU A 65 6.86 10.86 -0.16
C LEU A 65 6.58 11.87 -1.28
N GLU A 66 5.75 12.88 -1.00
CA GLU A 66 5.83 14.12 -1.77
C GLU A 66 7.18 14.74 -1.43
N SER A 67 8.17 14.44 -2.26
CA SER A 67 9.44 15.14 -2.32
C SER A 67 9.28 16.31 -3.29
N GLU A 68 9.60 17.53 -2.85
CA GLU A 68 9.84 18.65 -3.77
C GLU A 68 11.12 18.43 -4.62
N LEU A 69 11.91 17.39 -4.34
CA LEU A 69 13.06 17.06 -5.17
C LEU A 69 12.66 16.16 -6.34
N SER A 70 12.54 16.81 -7.50
CA SER A 70 12.84 16.23 -8.81
C SER A 70 14.23 15.57 -8.76
N LEU A 71 14.26 14.28 -8.45
CA LEU A 71 15.36 13.40 -8.80
C LEU A 71 14.82 12.43 -9.86
N PRO A 72 15.51 12.27 -11.00
CA PRO A 72 15.01 11.46 -12.10
C PRO A 72 14.78 10.03 -11.63
N ALA A 73 13.58 9.53 -11.89
CA ALA A 73 13.05 8.26 -11.42
C ALA A 73 14.02 7.08 -11.59
N ALA A 74 14.64 6.64 -10.49
CA ALA A 74 15.27 5.34 -10.39
C ALA A 74 14.32 4.41 -9.61
N GLY A 75 13.54 3.59 -10.32
CA GLY A 75 12.98 2.39 -9.68
C GLY A 75 11.61 1.87 -10.10
N SER A 76 10.90 2.43 -11.08
CA SER A 76 9.68 1.79 -11.63
C SER A 76 10.03 0.81 -12.75
N LYS A 77 10.76 -0.27 -12.44
CA LYS A 77 10.84 -1.45 -13.31
C LYS A 77 10.75 -2.73 -12.48
N ALA A 78 9.53 -3.11 -12.16
CA ALA A 78 9.20 -4.47 -11.77
C ALA A 78 7.89 -4.91 -12.43
N LYS A 79 7.88 -5.06 -13.77
CA LYS A 79 7.10 -6.06 -14.54
C LYS A 79 7.42 -5.92 -16.05
N ALA A 80 8.50 -6.58 -16.50
CA ALA A 80 8.72 -6.87 -17.93
C ALA A 80 9.85 -7.90 -18.14
N ALA A 81 9.83 -9.04 -17.44
CA ALA A 81 10.80 -10.12 -17.72
C ALA A 81 10.36 -11.47 -17.16
N GLN A 82 9.27 -12.05 -17.66
CA GLN A 82 9.17 -13.51 -17.72
C GLN A 82 8.98 -13.92 -19.17
N ARG A 83 10.12 -13.89 -19.86
CA ARG A 83 10.36 -14.42 -21.20
C ARG A 83 9.78 -15.82 -21.32
N ARG A 84 9.02 -16.03 -22.39
CA ARG A 84 9.23 -17.12 -23.36
C ARG A 84 10.51 -17.94 -23.07
N ARG A 85 10.37 -19.15 -22.55
CA ARG A 85 11.34 -20.24 -22.73
C ARG A 85 10.56 -21.35 -23.45
N LYS A 86 10.83 -21.51 -24.74
CA LYS A 86 11.55 -22.67 -25.32
C LYS A 86 10.71 -23.94 -25.12
N ARG A 87 10.23 -24.60 -26.17
CA ARG A 87 10.89 -24.91 -27.43
C ARG A 87 9.85 -25.35 -28.46
#